data_AF-A0A5E7WTU2-F1
#
_entry.id   AF-A0A5E7WTU2-F1
#
_cell.length_a   1.000
_cell.length_b   1.000
_cell.length_c   1.000
_cell.angle_alpha   90.00
_cell.angle_beta   90.00
_cell.angle_gamma   90.00
#
_symmetry.space_group_name_H-M   'P 1'
#
loop_
_entity.id
_entity.type
_entity.pdbx_description
1 polymer ?
#
loop_
_entity_poly.entity_id
_entity_poly.type
_entity_poly.pdbx_seq_one_letter_code
_entity_poly.pdbx_strand_id
1 'polypeptide(L)'
;MAIFIRLAEMPKWYDFKNYSSVSRFDAVEWFRQLVQRRYLISLLEARNRTPSALLKKVISKIFAWAVKNMRGIAVEDTDIPNFFGIHGYAQYLADRQRGVISLTPRHLHEHANTAPDDAHPSEKCSTAMHKSTSESVHISESIDAPLLLRDVKGSAEKIAVAHVDLRQPIALALKNFEIWFSEAKATMELQTGKAPIPRIRRWTRYGLLPYLDLLIWQMETGARISDEVMALAVHFGGHRSAGNLRSTTVIRAKELMNNNGLDILLELAVTEAAARRPIKLEN
;
A
#
# COMPACT_ATOMS: atom_id res chain seq x y z
N MET A 1 -5.77 -33.43 -0.01
CA MET A 1 -6.10 -31.99 0.02
C MET A 1 -7.43 -31.83 0.72
N ALA A 2 -7.50 -31.08 1.82
CA ALA A 2 -8.74 -30.97 2.61
C ALA A 2 -9.79 -30.11 1.87
N ILE A 3 -11.04 -30.58 1.87
CA ILE A 3 -12.20 -29.86 1.33
C ILE A 3 -13.10 -29.51 2.51
N PHE A 4 -13.37 -28.23 2.67
CA PHE A 4 -14.18 -27.65 3.74
C PHE A 4 -15.60 -27.45 3.21
N ILE A 5 -16.52 -28.22 3.76
CA ILE A 5 -17.93 -28.25 3.35
C ILE A 5 -18.86 -27.65 4.40
N ARG A 6 -18.33 -27.31 5.58
CA ARG A 6 -19.09 -26.66 6.66
C ARG A 6 -18.36 -25.42 7.19
N LEU A 7 -19.14 -24.43 7.61
CA LEU A 7 -18.61 -23.21 8.21
C LEU A 7 -17.84 -23.48 9.52
N ALA A 8 -18.26 -24.49 10.29
CA ALA A 8 -17.59 -24.89 11.53
C ALA A 8 -16.16 -25.43 11.32
N GLU A 9 -15.80 -25.77 10.09
CA GLU A 9 -14.47 -26.27 9.75
C GLU A 9 -13.52 -25.12 9.36
N MET A 10 -13.98 -23.86 9.33
CA MET A 10 -13.13 -22.71 9.02
C MET A 10 -11.89 -22.63 9.94
N PRO A 11 -10.78 -22.08 9.44
CA PRO A 11 -9.55 -22.03 10.22
C PRO A 11 -9.76 -21.21 11.50
N LYS A 12 -9.16 -21.65 12.61
CA LYS A 12 -9.39 -21.08 13.96
C LYS A 12 -9.14 -19.56 14.07
N TRP A 13 -8.28 -19.00 13.21
CA TRP A 13 -8.00 -17.57 13.19
C TRP A 13 -9.12 -16.74 12.54
N TYR A 14 -10.01 -17.38 11.77
CA TYR A 14 -11.06 -16.71 11.03
C TYR A 14 -12.26 -16.46 11.94
N ASP A 15 -12.50 -15.18 12.21
CA ASP A 15 -13.72 -14.69 12.84
C ASP A 15 -14.27 -13.56 11.97
N PHE A 16 -15.56 -13.65 11.62
CA PHE A 16 -16.23 -12.62 10.85
C PHE A 16 -16.26 -11.26 11.59
N LYS A 17 -16.26 -11.27 12.92
CA LYS A 17 -16.27 -10.05 13.75
C LYS A 17 -15.06 -9.15 13.50
N ASN A 18 -13.94 -9.74 13.10
CA ASN A 18 -12.73 -9.02 12.72
C ASN A 18 -12.91 -8.12 11.48
N TYR A 19 -14.04 -8.23 10.77
CA TYR A 19 -14.36 -7.42 9.58
C TYR A 19 -15.50 -6.42 9.80
N SER A 20 -15.97 -6.24 11.04
CA SER A 20 -17.12 -5.38 11.34
C SER A 20 -16.88 -3.89 11.05
N SER A 21 -15.63 -3.42 11.22
CA SER A 21 -15.19 -2.04 10.95
C SER A 21 -15.18 -1.65 9.47
N VAL A 22 -15.14 -2.62 8.56
CA VAL A 22 -15.02 -2.42 7.11
C VAL A 22 -16.17 -1.59 6.53
N SER A 23 -17.30 -1.53 7.22
CA SER A 23 -18.44 -0.67 6.88
C SER A 23 -18.14 0.83 6.99
N ARG A 24 -17.10 1.20 7.75
CA ARG A 24 -16.68 2.58 8.02
C ARG A 24 -15.45 3.02 7.23
N PHE A 25 -14.79 2.10 6.53
CA PHE A 25 -13.60 2.40 5.75
C PHE A 25 -13.90 3.35 4.60
N ASP A 26 -13.04 4.36 4.45
CA ASP A 26 -13.00 5.19 3.26
C ASP A 26 -11.90 4.72 2.29
N ALA A 27 -11.57 5.52 1.26
CA ALA A 27 -10.59 5.11 0.26
C ALA A 27 -9.20 4.87 0.88
N VAL A 28 -8.84 5.63 1.92
CA VAL A 28 -7.57 5.49 2.65
C VAL A 28 -7.50 4.11 3.30
N GLU A 29 -8.50 3.74 4.12
CA GLU A 29 -8.46 2.44 4.78
C GLU A 29 -8.61 1.28 3.80
N TRP A 30 -9.44 1.43 2.76
CA TRP A 30 -9.60 0.40 1.73
C TRP A 30 -8.32 0.16 0.93
N PHE A 31 -7.63 1.21 0.51
CA PHE A 31 -6.36 1.07 -0.19
C PHE A 31 -5.34 0.38 0.70
N ARG A 32 -5.19 0.84 1.95
CA ARG A 32 -4.27 0.26 2.94
C ARG A 32 -4.45 -1.25 3.07
N GLN A 33 -5.69 -1.70 3.19
CA GLN A 33 -6.02 -3.10 3.43
C GLN A 33 -5.91 -3.98 2.18
N LEU A 34 -6.23 -3.44 1.00
CA LEU A 34 -6.18 -4.20 -0.25
C LEU A 34 -4.75 -4.37 -0.79
N VAL A 35 -3.90 -3.36 -0.65
CA VAL A 35 -2.51 -3.43 -1.15
C VAL A 35 -1.67 -4.45 -0.37
N GLN A 36 -1.89 -4.59 0.94
CA GLN A 36 -1.22 -5.61 1.77
C GLN A 36 -1.66 -7.02 1.39
N ARG A 37 -2.95 -7.24 1.13
CA ARG A 37 -3.47 -8.54 0.66
C ARG A 37 -2.96 -8.90 -0.74
N ARG A 38 -2.89 -7.90 -1.64
CA ARG A 38 -2.28 -8.09 -2.96
C ARG A 38 -0.81 -8.52 -2.83
N TYR A 39 -0.05 -7.91 -1.92
CA TYR A 39 1.32 -8.33 -1.64
C TYR A 39 1.41 -9.78 -1.16
N LEU A 40 0.56 -10.21 -0.22
CA LEU A 40 0.52 -11.60 0.22
C LEU A 40 0.21 -12.58 -0.92
N ILE A 41 -0.73 -12.24 -1.79
CA ILE A 41 -1.06 -13.02 -3.00
C ILE A 41 0.18 -13.10 -3.91
N SER A 42 0.84 -11.98 -4.19
CA SER A 42 2.05 -11.93 -5.03
C SER A 42 3.19 -12.76 -4.45
N LEU A 43 3.38 -12.79 -3.12
CA LEU A 43 4.37 -13.67 -2.49
C LEU A 43 4.06 -15.15 -2.75
N LEU A 44 2.80 -15.57 -2.62
CA LEU A 44 2.40 -16.96 -2.87
C LEU A 44 2.54 -17.33 -4.36
N GLU A 45 2.18 -16.43 -5.27
CA GLU A 45 2.37 -16.63 -6.70
C GLU A 45 3.86 -16.74 -7.06
N ALA A 46 4.70 -15.84 -6.53
CA ALA A 46 6.14 -15.87 -6.73
C ALA A 46 6.73 -17.19 -6.24
N ARG A 47 6.38 -17.61 -5.01
CA ARG A 47 6.79 -18.90 -4.44
C ARG A 47 6.46 -20.08 -5.37
N ASN A 48 5.26 -20.08 -5.95
CA ASN A 48 4.79 -21.18 -6.79
C ASN A 48 5.47 -21.19 -8.17
N ARG A 49 5.86 -20.02 -8.70
CA ARG A 49 6.56 -19.89 -9.99
C ARG A 49 8.06 -20.11 -9.90
N THR A 50 8.68 -19.84 -8.76
CA THR A 50 10.13 -19.96 -8.59
C THR A 50 10.59 -21.42 -8.63
N PRO A 51 11.60 -21.81 -9.43
CA PRO A 51 12.13 -23.18 -9.41
C PRO A 51 13.09 -23.43 -8.22
N SER A 52 13.81 -22.39 -7.76
CA SER A 52 14.80 -22.49 -6.68
C SER A 52 14.16 -22.80 -5.32
N ALA A 53 14.56 -23.91 -4.70
CA ALA A 53 14.11 -24.30 -3.37
C ALA A 53 14.51 -23.31 -2.28
N LEU A 54 15.71 -22.69 -2.41
CA LEU A 54 16.18 -21.67 -1.47
C LEU A 54 15.26 -20.44 -1.49
N LEU A 55 14.96 -19.92 -2.69
CA LEU A 55 14.07 -18.78 -2.85
C LEU A 55 12.65 -19.10 -2.36
N LYS A 56 12.11 -20.30 -2.63
CA LYS A 56 10.82 -20.73 -2.06
C LYS A 56 10.81 -20.68 -0.53
N LYS A 57 11.91 -21.09 0.11
CA LYS A 57 12.06 -21.05 1.58
C LYS A 57 12.11 -19.61 2.09
N VAL A 58 12.84 -18.72 1.42
CA VAL A 58 12.89 -17.29 1.77
C VAL A 58 11.51 -16.64 1.64
N ILE A 59 10.84 -16.81 0.50
CA ILE A 59 9.50 -16.25 0.25
C ILE A 59 8.50 -16.79 1.28
N SER A 60 8.55 -18.08 1.62
CA SER A 60 7.70 -18.67 2.65
C SER A 60 7.90 -18.04 4.03
N LYS A 61 9.15 -17.72 4.40
CA LYS A 61 9.43 -17.02 5.67
C LYS A 61 8.87 -15.59 5.67
N ILE A 62 9.03 -14.85 4.57
CA ILE A 62 8.50 -13.50 4.42
C ILE A 62 6.97 -13.52 4.51
N PHE A 63 6.32 -14.45 3.79
CA PHE A 63 4.88 -14.63 3.84
C PHE A 63 4.39 -14.96 5.26
N ALA A 64 5.03 -15.92 5.93
CA ALA A 64 4.66 -16.32 7.30
C ALA A 64 4.79 -15.16 8.29
N TRP A 65 5.85 -14.35 8.15
CA TRP A 65 6.02 -13.13 8.94
C TRP A 65 4.91 -12.11 8.66
N ALA A 66 4.61 -11.84 7.40
CA ALA A 66 3.61 -10.84 7.01
C ALA A 66 2.19 -11.24 7.44
N VAL A 67 1.77 -12.49 7.15
CA VAL A 67 0.41 -12.98 7.40
C VAL A 67 0.07 -13.05 8.90
N LYS A 68 1.08 -13.16 9.78
CA LYS A 68 0.90 -13.13 11.24
C LYS A 68 0.31 -11.80 11.73
N ASN A 69 0.57 -10.70 11.02
CA ASN A 69 0.03 -9.38 11.36
C ASN A 69 -1.37 -9.13 10.78
N MET A 70 -1.99 -10.16 10.20
CA MET A 70 -3.33 -10.07 9.60
C MET A 70 -4.32 -11.07 10.20
N ARG A 71 -3.88 -12.30 10.46
CA ARG A 71 -4.77 -13.37 10.92
C ARG A 71 -5.18 -13.22 12.37
N GLY A 72 -6.49 -13.32 12.62
CA GLY A 72 -7.06 -13.27 13.96
C GLY A 72 -7.05 -11.87 14.59
N ILE A 73 -6.67 -10.85 13.83
CA ILE A 73 -6.63 -9.44 14.26
C ILE A 73 -7.79 -8.71 13.57
N ALA A 74 -8.39 -7.74 14.26
CA ALA A 74 -9.41 -6.88 13.67
C ALA A 74 -8.82 -6.10 12.49
N VAL A 75 -9.52 -6.05 11.36
CA VAL A 75 -8.95 -5.59 10.08
C VAL A 75 -8.54 -4.12 10.09
N GLU A 76 -9.14 -3.30 10.95
CA GLU A 76 -8.70 -1.94 11.22
C GLU A 76 -7.30 -1.87 11.82
N ASP A 77 -6.92 -2.88 12.61
CA ASP A 77 -5.65 -2.96 13.34
C ASP A 77 -4.58 -3.76 12.59
N THR A 78 -4.95 -4.43 11.49
CA THR A 78 -3.99 -5.19 10.69
C THR A 78 -3.03 -4.25 9.95
N ASP A 79 -1.74 -4.50 10.11
CA ASP A 79 -0.68 -3.82 9.38
C ASP A 79 0.59 -4.68 9.33
N ILE A 80 1.14 -4.89 8.13
CA ILE A 80 2.44 -5.51 7.93
C ILE A 80 3.50 -4.45 8.31
N PRO A 81 4.35 -4.70 9.31
CA PRO A 81 5.31 -3.69 9.79
C PRO A 81 6.19 -3.16 8.66
N ASN A 82 6.38 -1.85 8.59
CA ASN A 82 7.18 -1.17 7.56
C ASN A 82 6.74 -1.42 6.10
N PHE A 83 5.52 -1.93 5.86
CA PHE A 83 5.02 -2.19 4.51
C PHE A 83 4.98 -0.93 3.65
N PHE A 84 4.64 0.20 4.27
CA PHE A 84 4.60 1.52 3.64
C PHE A 84 5.87 2.34 3.90
N GLY A 85 6.97 1.66 4.27
CA GLY A 85 8.21 2.30 4.72
C GLY A 85 8.19 2.62 6.22
N ILE A 86 9.35 3.04 6.73
CA ILE A 86 9.58 3.32 8.16
C ILE A 86 8.76 4.52 8.69
N HIS A 87 8.26 5.35 7.79
CA HIS A 87 7.45 6.54 8.12
C HIS A 87 5.94 6.27 8.05
N GLY A 88 5.54 5.04 7.71
CA GLY A 88 4.16 4.59 7.74
C GLY A 88 3.31 5.07 6.57
N TYR A 89 2.04 4.69 6.63
CA TYR A 89 1.12 4.77 5.50
C TYR A 89 0.73 6.20 5.08
N ALA A 90 0.61 7.11 6.03
CA ALA A 90 0.27 8.51 5.75
C ALA A 90 1.34 9.18 4.86
N GLN A 91 2.62 8.97 5.18
CA GLN A 91 3.73 9.48 4.39
C GLN A 91 3.75 8.86 2.99
N TYR A 92 3.54 7.54 2.88
CA TYR A 92 3.43 6.86 1.60
C TYR A 92 2.37 7.47 0.68
N LEU A 93 1.18 7.81 1.20
CA LEU A 93 0.15 8.47 0.39
C LEU A 93 0.54 9.89 -0.02
N ALA A 94 1.15 10.66 0.90
CA ALA A 94 1.64 12.00 0.59
C ALA A 94 2.69 11.99 -0.54
N ASP A 95 3.58 10.99 -0.53
CA ASP A 95 4.60 10.82 -1.58
C ASP A 95 3.96 10.39 -2.91
N ARG A 96 2.97 9.48 -2.88
CA ARG A 96 2.26 9.01 -4.09
C ARG A 96 1.45 10.08 -4.80
N GLN A 97 0.95 11.09 -4.07
CA GLN A 97 0.14 12.15 -4.66
C GLN A 97 0.82 12.90 -5.79
N ARG A 98 2.14 13.06 -5.72
CA ARG A 98 2.80 14.08 -6.52
C ARG A 98 3.20 13.55 -7.91
N GLY A 99 3.35 12.22 -8.11
CA GLY A 99 3.69 11.55 -9.38
C GLY A 99 5.11 11.86 -9.91
N VAL A 100 5.48 13.12 -9.78
CA VAL A 100 6.83 13.65 -9.70
C VAL A 100 7.00 14.16 -8.26
N ILE A 101 7.95 13.61 -7.52
CA ILE A 101 8.29 14.07 -6.17
C ILE A 101 9.67 14.68 -6.18
N SER A 102 9.95 15.61 -5.26
CA SER A 102 11.33 16.02 -5.06
C SER A 102 12.15 14.81 -4.60
N LEU A 103 13.33 14.63 -5.18
CA LEU A 103 14.29 13.67 -4.65
C LEU A 103 14.65 14.13 -3.23
N THR A 104 14.84 13.19 -2.33
CA THR A 104 15.18 13.47 -0.93
C THR A 104 16.40 12.64 -0.57
N PRO A 105 17.11 12.96 0.53
CA PRO A 105 18.18 12.10 1.04
C PRO A 105 17.73 10.65 1.27
N ARG A 106 16.46 10.43 1.61
CA ARG A 106 15.85 9.09 1.76
C ARG A 106 15.86 8.30 0.46
N HIS A 107 15.44 8.91 -0.66
CA HIS A 107 15.47 8.23 -1.97
C HIS A 107 16.88 7.80 -2.36
N LEU A 108 17.90 8.59 -2.01
CA LEU A 108 19.30 8.23 -2.24
C LEU A 108 19.72 7.04 -1.36
N HIS A 109 19.28 7.00 -0.10
CA HIS A 109 19.55 5.89 0.80
C HIS A 109 18.86 4.59 0.36
N GLU A 110 17.59 4.65 -0.05
CA GLU A 110 16.86 3.50 -0.58
C GLU A 110 17.49 2.98 -1.88
N HIS A 111 17.91 3.87 -2.78
CA HIS A 111 18.64 3.49 -3.98
C HIS A 111 19.96 2.78 -3.64
N ALA A 112 20.73 3.33 -2.71
CA ALA A 112 21.98 2.71 -2.26
C ALA A 112 21.80 1.31 -1.67
N ASN A 113 20.69 1.06 -0.96
CA ASN A 113 20.41 -0.25 -0.35
C ASN A 113 19.85 -1.28 -1.36
N THR A 114 19.37 -0.82 -2.52
CA THR A 114 18.72 -1.68 -3.53
C THR A 114 19.57 -1.88 -4.78
N ALA A 115 20.63 -1.08 -4.96
CA ALA A 115 21.58 -1.23 -6.05
C ALA A 115 22.41 -2.53 -5.87
N PRO A 116 22.44 -3.43 -6.87
CA PRO A 116 23.27 -4.62 -6.83
C PRO A 116 24.77 -4.26 -6.87
N ASP A 117 25.45 -4.53 -5.76
CA ASP A 117 26.88 -4.76 -5.52
C ASP A 117 28.00 -3.79 -5.98
N ASP A 118 27.80 -2.75 -6.80
CA ASP A 118 28.95 -1.94 -7.29
C ASP A 118 29.13 -0.54 -6.68
N ALA A 119 28.30 -0.12 -5.72
CA ALA A 119 28.50 1.14 -5.03
C ALA A 119 28.00 1.07 -3.59
N HIS A 120 28.75 0.43 -2.69
CA HIS A 120 28.60 0.75 -1.28
C HIS A 120 28.85 2.26 -1.12
N PRO A 121 27.84 3.07 -0.75
CA PRO A 121 28.13 4.44 -0.35
C PRO A 121 29.13 4.34 0.79
N SER A 122 30.21 5.13 0.73
CA SER A 122 31.20 5.13 1.82
C SER A 122 30.46 5.20 3.17
N GLU A 123 30.90 4.42 4.17
CA GLU A 123 30.25 4.40 5.49
C GLU A 123 29.99 5.83 6.01
N LYS A 124 30.87 6.78 5.70
CA LYS A 124 30.71 8.21 6.00
C LYS A 124 29.46 8.86 5.39
N CYS A 125 29.09 8.53 4.15
CA CYS A 125 27.87 9.02 3.50
C CYS A 125 26.61 8.46 4.19
N SER A 126 26.62 7.16 4.47
CA SER A 126 25.55 6.47 5.19
C SER A 126 25.41 7.00 6.63
N THR A 127 26.52 7.25 7.34
CA THR A 127 26.51 7.83 8.69
C THR A 127 26.06 9.29 8.69
N ALA A 128 26.48 10.10 7.71
CA ALA A 128 26.04 11.50 7.59
C ALA A 128 24.55 11.61 7.24
N MET A 129 24.03 10.74 6.37
CA MET A 129 22.60 10.64 6.08
C MET A 129 21.81 10.14 7.29
N HIS A 130 22.32 9.14 8.02
CA HIS A 130 21.71 8.70 9.27
C HIS A 130 21.69 9.78 10.35
N LYS A 131 22.78 10.54 10.52
CA LYS A 131 22.86 11.66 11.48
C LYS A 131 21.86 12.76 11.13
N SER A 132 21.76 13.11 9.84
CA SER A 132 20.81 14.13 9.36
C SER A 132 19.34 13.72 9.49
N THR A 133 19.05 12.42 9.45
CA THR A 133 17.68 11.87 9.60
C THR A 133 17.33 11.51 11.05
N SER A 134 18.32 11.27 11.91
CA SER A 134 18.14 10.92 13.33
C SER A 134 18.17 12.12 14.27
N GLU A 135 18.81 13.23 13.91
CA GLU A 135 18.77 14.47 14.69
C GLU A 135 17.41 15.21 14.53
N SER A 136 16.60 14.81 13.54
CA SER A 136 15.23 15.29 13.33
C SER A 136 14.17 14.25 13.73
N VAL A 137 14.35 13.54 14.84
CA VAL A 137 13.25 12.77 15.45
C VAL A 137 12.29 13.74 16.12
N HIS A 138 11.39 14.31 15.31
CA HIS A 138 10.23 15.00 15.80
C HIS A 138 8.95 14.40 15.24
N ILE A 139 7.99 14.28 16.14
CA ILE A 139 6.69 13.60 16.06
C ILE A 139 5.72 14.49 15.26
N SER A 140 6.20 15.08 14.16
CA SER A 140 5.44 15.98 13.30
C SER A 140 5.92 15.72 11.88
N GLU A 141 5.03 15.19 11.04
CA GLU A 141 5.01 15.32 9.57
C GLU A 141 6.33 15.78 8.93
N SER A 142 7.45 15.07 9.14
CA SER A 142 8.74 15.54 8.65
C SER A 142 8.81 15.18 7.18
N ILE A 143 8.26 16.06 6.35
CA ILE A 143 8.53 16.18 4.93
C ILE A 143 10.04 16.26 4.83
N ASP A 144 10.71 15.20 4.37
CA ASP A 144 12.13 15.29 4.07
C ASP A 144 12.34 16.52 3.19
N ALA A 145 13.29 17.37 3.58
CA ALA A 145 13.60 18.53 2.78
C ALA A 145 13.97 18.06 1.37
N PRO A 146 13.41 18.69 0.32
CA PRO A 146 13.78 18.36 -1.04
C PRO A 146 15.28 18.52 -1.17
N LEU A 147 15.92 17.55 -1.82
CA LEU A 147 17.34 17.61 -2.12
C LEU A 147 17.56 18.78 -3.07
N LEU A 148 18.24 19.80 -2.56
CA LEU A 148 18.68 20.94 -3.34
C LEU A 148 20.16 20.77 -3.61
N LEU A 149 20.52 20.61 -4.87
CA LEU A 149 21.92 20.63 -5.27
C LEU A 149 22.38 22.08 -5.34
N ARG A 150 23.59 22.33 -4.84
CA ARG A 150 24.30 23.59 -5.04
C ARG A 150 25.31 23.37 -6.15
N ASP A 151 25.43 24.35 -7.04
CA ASP A 151 26.50 24.33 -8.02
C ASP A 151 27.87 24.35 -7.30
N VAL A 152 28.78 23.50 -7.77
CA VAL A 152 30.16 23.36 -7.28
C VAL A 152 30.92 24.69 -7.36
N LYS A 153 30.48 25.60 -8.25
CA LYS A 153 31.07 26.94 -8.42
C LYS A 153 30.62 27.99 -7.39
N GLY A 154 29.81 27.62 -6.39
CA GLY A 154 29.41 28.55 -5.32
C GLY A 154 28.40 29.61 -5.76
N SER A 155 27.67 29.38 -6.86
CA SER A 155 26.54 30.25 -7.22
C SER A 155 25.43 30.12 -6.18
N ALA A 156 24.64 31.17 -5.99
CA ALA A 156 23.47 31.17 -5.11
C ALA A 156 22.29 30.33 -5.66
N GLU A 157 22.51 29.59 -6.76
CA GLU A 157 21.49 28.84 -7.45
C GLU A 157 21.17 27.55 -6.69
N LYS A 158 19.88 27.37 -6.39
CA LYS A 158 19.34 26.16 -5.76
C LYS A 158 18.72 25.31 -6.87
N ILE A 159 19.31 24.15 -7.14
CA ILE A 159 18.80 23.22 -8.15
C ILE A 159 17.91 22.19 -7.45
N ALA A 160 16.61 22.19 -7.76
CA ALA A 160 15.70 21.16 -7.27
C ALA A 160 15.84 19.89 -8.11
N VAL A 161 15.93 18.74 -7.45
CA VAL A 161 15.98 17.43 -8.11
C VAL A 161 14.64 16.74 -7.97
N ALA A 162 14.14 16.15 -9.07
CA ALA A 162 12.88 15.44 -9.10
C ALA A 162 13.09 13.94 -9.36
N HIS A 163 12.29 13.11 -8.70
CA HIS A 163 12.05 11.73 -9.05
C HIS A 163 10.76 11.63 -9.86
N VAL A 164 10.84 11.07 -11.07
CA VAL A 164 9.73 10.98 -12.04
C VAL A 164 9.36 9.51 -12.23
N ASP A 165 8.09 9.14 -12.05
CA ASP A 165 7.63 7.79 -12.38
C ASP A 165 7.51 7.62 -13.91
N LEU A 166 8.52 7.00 -14.52
CA LEU A 166 8.60 6.79 -15.97
C LEU A 166 7.56 5.79 -16.51
N ARG A 167 6.76 5.14 -15.66
CA ARG A 167 5.69 4.23 -16.11
C ARG A 167 4.42 4.98 -16.49
N GLN A 168 4.34 6.28 -16.19
CA GLN A 168 3.19 7.10 -16.54
C GLN A 168 3.24 7.49 -18.03
N PRO A 169 2.07 7.60 -18.70
CA PRO A 169 2.00 8.17 -20.03
C PRO A 169 2.63 9.57 -20.06
N ILE A 170 3.37 9.91 -21.12
CA ILE A 170 4.15 11.16 -21.21
C ILE A 170 3.31 12.42 -20.93
N ALA A 171 2.06 12.45 -21.40
CA ALA A 171 1.14 13.57 -21.15
C ALA A 171 0.80 13.73 -19.65
N LEU A 172 0.68 12.62 -18.92
CA LEU A 172 0.45 12.62 -17.48
C LEU A 172 1.73 12.96 -16.71
N ALA A 173 2.88 12.46 -17.17
CA ALA A 173 4.18 12.80 -16.58
C ALA A 173 4.49 14.29 -16.72
N LEU A 174 4.22 14.89 -17.88
CA LEU A 174 4.36 16.34 -18.11
C LEU A 174 3.39 17.14 -17.24
N LYS A 175 2.13 16.72 -17.16
CA LYS A 175 1.15 17.35 -16.27
C LYS A 175 1.57 17.27 -14.80
N ASN A 176 2.07 16.11 -14.36
CA ASN A 176 2.55 15.92 -12.99
C ASN A 176 3.86 16.69 -12.74
N PHE A 177 4.71 16.84 -13.75
CA PHE A 177 5.89 17.69 -13.66
C PHE A 177 5.50 19.17 -13.59
N GLU A 178 4.51 19.63 -14.35
CA GLU A 178 3.99 21.00 -14.26
C GLU A 178 3.37 21.25 -12.89
N ILE A 179 2.62 20.29 -12.34
CA ILE A 179 2.08 20.34 -10.98
C ILE A 179 3.23 20.37 -9.97
N TRP A 180 4.16 19.41 -10.00
CA TRP A 180 5.31 19.37 -9.11
C TRP A 180 6.20 20.61 -9.22
N PHE A 181 6.42 21.13 -10.42
CA PHE A 181 7.22 22.33 -10.65
C PHE A 181 6.50 23.54 -10.10
N SER A 182 5.19 23.64 -10.35
CA SER A 182 4.34 24.66 -9.75
C SER A 182 4.29 24.53 -8.24
N GLU A 183 4.25 23.32 -7.67
CA GLU A 183 4.27 23.02 -6.23
C GLU A 183 5.64 23.21 -5.60
N ALA A 184 6.74 22.93 -6.28
CA ALA A 184 8.10 23.22 -5.82
C ALA A 184 8.30 24.73 -5.78
N LYS A 185 7.69 25.44 -6.74
CA LYS A 185 7.61 26.90 -6.79
C LYS A 185 6.59 27.46 -5.78
N ALA A 186 5.50 26.74 -5.51
CA ALA A 186 4.37 27.08 -4.63
C ALA A 186 4.44 26.39 -3.26
N THR A 187 5.58 25.76 -2.93
CA THR A 187 6.03 25.61 -1.54
C THR A 187 6.36 27.01 -0.98
N MET A 188 6.25 28.04 -1.83
CA MET A 188 6.04 29.45 -1.53
C MET A 188 4.55 29.94 -1.55
N GLU A 189 3.52 29.07 -1.51
CA GLU A 189 2.10 29.28 -1.09
C GLU A 189 1.07 28.30 -1.74
N LEU A 190 0.14 27.74 -0.94
CA LEU A 190 -0.76 26.59 -1.22
C LEU A 190 -2.13 26.93 -1.88
N GLN A 191 -2.68 26.02 -2.73
CA GLN A 191 -3.92 25.19 -2.49
C GLN A 191 -4.52 24.49 -3.76
N THR A 192 -5.41 23.49 -3.53
CA THR A 192 -5.77 22.29 -4.34
C THR A 192 -7.23 22.20 -4.86
N GLY A 193 -7.53 21.29 -5.82
CA GLY A 193 -8.89 20.95 -6.33
C GLY A 193 -9.23 19.43 -6.40
N LYS A 194 -10.52 19.08 -6.53
CA LYS A 194 -11.14 17.73 -6.29
C LYS A 194 -11.39 16.86 -7.54
N ALA A 195 -11.32 15.53 -7.37
CA ALA A 195 -11.69 14.47 -8.34
C ALA A 195 -12.90 13.62 -7.87
N PRO A 196 -13.59 12.87 -8.76
CA PRO A 196 -14.84 12.16 -8.44
C PRO A 196 -14.62 10.77 -7.79
N ILE A 197 -15.54 10.40 -6.89
CA ILE A 197 -15.44 9.25 -5.95
C ILE A 197 -16.14 7.97 -6.50
N PRO A 198 -15.48 6.80 -6.57
CA PRO A 198 -16.11 5.51 -6.83
C PRO A 198 -16.87 4.96 -5.62
N ARG A 199 -17.81 4.06 -5.89
CA ARG A 199 -18.75 3.50 -4.90
C ARG A 199 -18.12 2.41 -4.02
N ILE A 200 -17.01 2.73 -3.36
CA ILE A 200 -16.21 1.85 -2.48
C ILE A 200 -17.06 1.24 -1.35
N ARG A 201 -18.08 1.96 -0.85
CA ARG A 201 -19.02 1.49 0.18
C ARG A 201 -19.75 0.17 -0.15
N ARG A 202 -19.79 -0.23 -1.43
CA ARG A 202 -20.43 -1.50 -1.83
C ARG A 202 -19.55 -2.71 -1.52
N TRP A 203 -18.24 -2.55 -1.39
CA TRP A 203 -17.29 -3.65 -1.19
C TRP A 203 -17.44 -4.34 0.16
N THR A 204 -17.83 -3.60 1.21
CA THR A 204 -18.21 -4.19 2.50
C THR A 204 -19.34 -5.21 2.35
N ARG A 205 -20.39 -4.85 1.59
CA ARG A 205 -21.55 -5.73 1.36
C ARG A 205 -21.21 -6.97 0.54
N TYR A 206 -20.10 -6.93 -0.20
CA TYR A 206 -19.62 -8.05 -1.00
C TYR A 206 -18.73 -8.99 -0.20
N GLY A 207 -18.37 -8.67 1.05
CA GLY A 207 -17.46 -9.52 1.83
C GLY A 207 -16.05 -9.56 1.24
N LEU A 208 -15.59 -8.47 0.63
CA LEU A 208 -14.36 -8.49 -0.16
C LEU A 208 -13.11 -8.86 0.67
N LEU A 209 -12.90 -8.24 1.83
CA LEU A 209 -11.75 -8.55 2.69
C LEU A 209 -11.80 -9.97 3.27
N PRO A 210 -12.91 -10.46 3.86
CA PRO A 210 -12.96 -11.85 4.34
C PRO A 210 -12.79 -12.86 3.20
N TYR A 211 -13.27 -12.56 1.99
CA TYR A 211 -13.02 -13.39 0.82
C TYR A 211 -11.53 -13.46 0.47
N LEU A 212 -10.83 -12.32 0.44
CA LEU A 212 -9.40 -12.29 0.12
C LEU A 212 -8.56 -13.03 1.16
N ASP A 213 -8.89 -12.92 2.45
CA ASP A 213 -8.14 -13.61 3.52
C ASP A 213 -8.34 -15.13 3.46
N LEU A 214 -9.56 -15.59 3.17
CA LEU A 214 -9.83 -17.00 2.92
C LEU A 214 -9.17 -17.50 1.62
N LEU A 215 -9.16 -16.69 0.56
CA LEU A 215 -8.46 -17.00 -0.69
C LEU A 215 -6.95 -17.16 -0.46
N ILE A 216 -6.33 -16.23 0.27
CA ILE A 216 -4.91 -16.30 0.64
C ILE A 216 -4.63 -17.59 1.42
N TRP A 217 -5.52 -17.98 2.33
CA TRP A 217 -5.40 -19.23 3.07
C TRP A 217 -5.55 -20.48 2.20
N GLN A 218 -6.50 -20.49 1.24
CA GLN A 218 -6.61 -21.57 0.25
C GLN A 218 -5.34 -21.69 -0.60
N MET A 219 -4.77 -20.55 -1.03
CA MET A 219 -3.53 -20.52 -1.81
C MET A 219 -2.31 -21.00 -0.99
N GLU A 220 -2.25 -20.66 0.29
CA GLU A 220 -1.15 -21.06 1.17
C GLU A 220 -1.15 -22.57 1.43
N THR A 221 -2.32 -23.11 1.83
CA THR A 221 -2.48 -24.48 2.36
C THR A 221 -2.86 -25.50 1.29
N GLY A 222 -3.31 -25.03 0.12
CA GLY A 222 -3.96 -25.86 -0.88
C GLY A 222 -5.38 -26.29 -0.50
N ALA A 223 -5.92 -25.86 0.64
CA ALA A 223 -7.28 -26.22 1.04
C ALA A 223 -8.33 -25.71 0.03
N ARG A 224 -9.43 -26.44 -0.11
CA ARG A 224 -10.60 -26.01 -0.88
C ARG A 224 -11.77 -25.71 0.04
N ILE A 225 -12.35 -24.52 -0.11
CA ILE A 225 -13.62 -24.12 0.50
C ILE A 225 -14.67 -24.19 -0.62
N SER A 226 -15.80 -24.84 -0.38
CA SER A 226 -16.88 -24.83 -1.38
C SER A 226 -17.44 -23.42 -1.56
N ASP A 227 -17.94 -23.09 -2.76
CA ASP A 227 -18.51 -21.75 -3.01
C ASP A 227 -19.67 -21.41 -2.07
N GLU A 228 -20.42 -22.42 -1.62
CA GLU A 228 -21.51 -22.28 -0.66
C GLU A 228 -20.98 -21.87 0.72
N VAL A 229 -19.95 -22.57 1.21
CA VAL A 229 -19.31 -22.26 2.49
C VAL A 229 -18.61 -20.91 2.43
N MET A 230 -17.92 -20.62 1.32
CA MET A 230 -17.30 -19.31 1.10
C MET A 230 -18.34 -18.20 1.09
N ALA A 231 -19.47 -18.38 0.40
CA ALA A 231 -20.54 -17.39 0.35
C ALA A 231 -21.15 -17.13 1.73
N LEU A 232 -21.32 -18.18 2.55
CA LEU A 232 -21.77 -18.08 3.93
C LEU A 232 -20.73 -17.39 4.83
N ALA A 233 -19.45 -17.70 4.64
CA ALA A 233 -18.37 -17.12 5.43
C ALA A 233 -18.25 -15.62 5.17
N VAL A 234 -18.29 -15.17 3.92
CA VAL A 234 -17.93 -13.77 3.59
C VAL A 234 -19.09 -12.77 3.66
N HIS A 235 -20.35 -13.23 3.74
CA HIS A 235 -21.52 -12.34 3.74
C HIS A 235 -22.24 -12.32 5.09
N PHE A 236 -22.30 -11.15 5.71
CA PHE A 236 -23.05 -10.94 6.94
C PHE A 236 -24.54 -11.31 6.76
N GLY A 237 -25.05 -12.16 7.63
CA GLY A 237 -26.45 -12.62 7.62
C GLY A 237 -26.76 -13.80 6.69
N GLY A 238 -25.79 -14.36 5.95
CA GLY A 238 -25.99 -15.61 5.19
C GLY A 238 -26.97 -15.55 4.02
N HIS A 239 -27.48 -14.37 3.67
CA HIS A 239 -28.52 -14.19 2.63
C HIS A 239 -28.01 -14.25 1.19
N ARG A 240 -26.72 -14.55 0.96
CA ARG A 240 -26.11 -14.55 -0.38
C ARG A 240 -25.66 -15.95 -0.77
N SER A 241 -26.08 -16.37 -1.96
CA SER A 241 -25.74 -17.66 -2.54
C SER A 241 -24.34 -17.67 -3.16
N ALA A 242 -23.84 -18.87 -3.44
CA ALA A 242 -22.65 -19.10 -4.27
C ALA A 242 -22.70 -18.37 -5.62
N GLY A 243 -23.89 -18.21 -6.21
CA GLY A 243 -24.08 -17.44 -7.45
C GLY A 243 -23.68 -15.97 -7.29
N ASN A 244 -24.12 -15.33 -6.20
CA ASN A 244 -23.78 -13.93 -5.90
C ASN A 244 -22.29 -13.76 -5.59
N LEU A 245 -21.69 -14.71 -4.88
CA LEU A 245 -20.25 -14.72 -4.61
C LEU A 245 -19.46 -14.69 -5.93
N ARG A 246 -19.77 -15.59 -6.86
CA ARG A 246 -19.07 -15.70 -8.15
C ARG A 246 -19.23 -14.46 -9.04
N SER A 247 -20.46 -13.95 -9.16
CA SER A 247 -20.75 -12.83 -10.07
C SER A 247 -20.37 -11.46 -9.52
N THR A 248 -20.11 -11.33 -8.21
CA THR A 248 -19.76 -10.05 -7.59
C THR A 248 -18.41 -10.10 -6.90
N THR A 249 -18.29 -10.79 -5.76
CA THR A 249 -17.10 -10.78 -4.92
C THR A 249 -15.86 -11.31 -5.65
N VAL A 250 -15.97 -12.46 -6.32
CA VAL A 250 -14.84 -13.07 -7.04
C VAL A 250 -14.38 -12.20 -8.20
N ILE A 251 -15.32 -11.68 -9.00
CA ILE A 251 -15.00 -10.78 -10.12
C ILE A 251 -14.31 -9.52 -9.61
N ARG A 252 -14.85 -8.88 -8.57
CA ARG A 252 -14.25 -7.67 -7.99
C ARG A 252 -12.89 -7.92 -7.36
N ALA A 253 -12.72 -9.03 -6.64
CA ALA A 253 -11.43 -9.41 -6.10
C ALA A 253 -10.40 -9.60 -7.22
N LYS A 254 -10.74 -10.30 -8.30
CA LYS A 254 -9.87 -10.44 -9.48
C LYS A 254 -9.50 -9.09 -10.08
N GLU A 255 -10.49 -8.24 -10.33
CA GLU A 255 -10.27 -6.90 -10.91
C GLU A 255 -9.30 -6.09 -10.04
N LEU A 256 -9.50 -6.06 -8.72
CA LEU A 256 -8.68 -5.27 -7.78
C LEU A 256 -7.28 -5.86 -7.58
N MET A 257 -7.13 -7.18 -7.59
CA MET A 257 -5.84 -7.85 -7.38
C MET A 257 -4.98 -7.91 -8.65
N ASN A 258 -5.55 -7.60 -9.82
CA ASN A 258 -4.80 -7.45 -11.07
C ASN A 258 -3.86 -6.23 -11.06
N ASN A 259 -2.96 -6.15 -12.05
CA ASN A 259 -1.79 -5.27 -11.95
C ASN A 259 -2.08 -3.78 -11.78
N ASN A 260 -3.25 -3.30 -12.18
CA ASN A 260 -3.68 -1.89 -12.10
C ASN A 260 -5.00 -1.72 -11.33
N GLY A 261 -5.47 -2.79 -10.67
CA GLY A 261 -6.80 -2.82 -10.06
C GLY A 261 -6.98 -1.82 -8.91
N LEU A 262 -5.89 -1.38 -8.29
CA LEU A 262 -5.91 -0.47 -7.14
C LEU A 262 -5.56 0.98 -7.50
N ASP A 263 -5.27 1.30 -8.77
CA ASP A 263 -4.73 2.61 -9.14
C ASP A 263 -5.74 3.72 -8.88
N ILE A 264 -6.99 3.53 -9.32
CA ILE A 264 -8.10 4.45 -9.03
C ILE A 264 -8.27 4.63 -7.52
N LEU A 265 -8.15 3.53 -6.75
CA LEU A 265 -8.31 3.56 -5.30
C LEU A 265 -7.15 4.32 -4.63
N LEU A 266 -5.94 4.22 -5.15
CA LEU A 266 -4.79 4.99 -4.70
C LEU A 266 -5.02 6.48 -4.90
N GLU A 267 -5.48 6.90 -6.09
CA GLU A 267 -5.75 8.31 -6.39
C GLU A 267 -6.76 8.93 -5.40
N LEU A 268 -7.75 8.14 -4.98
CA LEU A 268 -8.74 8.58 -4.01
C LEU A 268 -8.22 8.58 -2.59
N ALA A 269 -7.49 7.54 -2.20
CA ALA A 269 -6.85 7.49 -0.89
C ALA A 269 -5.92 8.71 -0.71
N VAL A 270 -5.16 9.04 -1.75
CA VAL A 270 -4.35 10.25 -1.83
C VAL A 270 -5.20 11.51 -1.64
N THR A 271 -6.29 11.64 -2.40
CA THR A 271 -7.16 12.83 -2.36
C THR A 271 -7.82 13.01 -1.00
N GLU A 272 -8.33 11.93 -0.41
CA GLU A 272 -8.96 11.93 0.91
C GLU A 272 -7.93 12.18 2.01
N ALA A 273 -6.74 11.59 1.94
CA ALA A 273 -5.66 11.85 2.88
C ALA A 273 -5.21 13.33 2.85
N ALA A 274 -5.12 13.94 1.66
CA ALA A 274 -4.80 15.36 1.53
C ALA A 274 -5.88 16.27 2.17
N ALA A 275 -7.16 15.85 2.11
CA ALA A 275 -8.27 16.56 2.71
C ALA A 275 -8.36 16.40 4.25
N ARG A 276 -7.69 15.40 4.84
CA ARG A 276 -7.65 15.15 6.29
C ARG A 276 -6.71 16.10 7.07
N ARG A 277 -5.99 17.01 6.41
CA ARG A 277 -5.02 17.89 7.09
C ARG A 277 -5.66 18.62 8.28
N PRO A 278 -5.01 18.62 9.46
CA PRO A 278 -5.56 19.26 10.64
C PRO A 278 -5.75 20.76 10.36
N ILE A 279 -6.96 21.25 10.64
CA ILE A 279 -7.20 22.69 10.76
C ILE A 279 -6.20 23.16 11.82
N LYS A 280 -5.21 23.97 11.42
CA LYS A 280 -4.30 24.60 12.37
C LYS A 280 -5.20 25.34 13.37
N LEU A 281 -5.23 24.89 14.61
CA LEU A 281 -5.78 25.68 15.71
C LEU A 281 -4.85 26.89 15.81
N GLU A 282 -5.29 28.02 15.26
CA GLU A 282 -4.66 29.31 15.48
C GLU A 282 -4.75 29.59 16.99
N ASN A 283 -3.59 29.60 17.65
CA ASN A 283 -3.41 30.13 18.99
C ASN A 283 -3.07 31.61 18.91
#